data_AF-A0A8J3KWV4-F1
#
_entry.id   AF-A0A8J3KWV4-F1
#
_cell.length_a   1.000
_cell.length_b   1.000
_cell.length_c   1.000
_cell.angle_alpha   90.00
_cell.angle_beta   90.00
_cell.angle_gamma   90.00
#
_symmetry.space_group_name_H-M   'P 1'
#
loop_
_entity.id
_entity.type
_entity.pdbx_description
1 polymer ?
#
loop_
_entity_poly.entity_id
_entity_poly.type
_entity_poly.pdbx_seq_one_letter_code
_entity_poly.pdbx_strand_id
1 'polypeptide(L)'
;MSEKLVERLQAALSAEHSAIFAYARLGVLLDKAGQKEARAGEEMHRTRRDALLVQLAELKAAAPVAQAGYALPFPVTDKATALKLAAYVEDGVASTWRAALADAEGEVRRRILVAYTDAAVRGTRWRRLAEIVPATVPYPGRKT
;
A
#
# COMPACT_ATOMS: atom_id res chain seq x y z
N MET A 1 16.61 15.76 -7.14
CA MET A 1 15.86 14.49 -7.11
C MET A 1 16.06 13.81 -8.46
N SER A 2 16.34 12.51 -8.54
CA SER A 2 16.50 11.84 -9.84
C SER A 2 15.13 11.67 -10.53
N GLU A 3 15.13 11.64 -11.87
CA GLU A 3 13.93 11.34 -12.68
C GLU A 3 13.32 10.00 -12.29
N LYS A 4 14.18 8.97 -12.10
CA LYS A 4 13.78 7.66 -11.61
C LYS A 4 13.02 7.74 -10.28
N LEU A 5 13.49 8.54 -9.31
CA LEU A 5 12.79 8.68 -8.04
C LEU A 5 11.41 9.31 -8.23
N VAL A 6 11.25 10.27 -9.14
CA VAL A 6 9.94 10.84 -9.45
C VAL A 6 9.00 9.76 -10.01
N GLU A 7 9.45 8.93 -10.94
CA GLU A 7 8.67 7.80 -11.46
C GLU A 7 8.27 6.82 -10.34
N ARG A 8 9.19 6.54 -9.40
CA ARG A 8 8.90 5.68 -8.24
C ARG A 8 7.84 6.27 -7.32
N LEU A 9 7.87 7.58 -7.10
CA LEU A 9 6.85 8.28 -6.29
C LEU A 9 5.48 8.32 -6.99
N GLN A 10 5.46 8.47 -8.33
CA GLN A 10 4.23 8.38 -9.12
C GLN A 10 3.64 6.96 -9.09
N ALA A 11 4.48 5.93 -9.19
CA ALA A 11 4.05 4.54 -9.01
C ALA A 11 3.48 4.31 -7.61
N ALA A 12 4.14 4.85 -6.57
CA ALA A 12 3.63 4.79 -5.20
C ALA A 12 2.26 5.47 -5.07
N LEU A 13 2.09 6.67 -5.63
CA LEU A 13 0.79 7.37 -5.62
C LEU A 13 -0.31 6.54 -6.30
N SER A 14 0.00 5.90 -7.42
CA SER A 14 -0.94 5.01 -8.12
C SER A 14 -1.34 3.81 -7.26
N ALA A 15 -0.39 3.23 -6.53
CA ALA A 15 -0.65 2.15 -5.58
C ALA A 15 -1.53 2.63 -4.40
N GLU A 16 -1.27 3.83 -3.85
CA GLU A 16 -2.10 4.40 -2.78
C GLU A 16 -3.55 4.64 -3.24
N HIS A 17 -3.77 5.11 -4.47
CA HIS A 17 -5.13 5.23 -5.03
C HIS A 17 -5.85 3.88 -5.12
N SER A 18 -5.16 2.85 -5.62
CA SER A 18 -5.72 1.49 -5.69
C SER A 18 -6.00 0.93 -4.30
N ALA A 19 -5.14 1.21 -3.31
CA ALA A 19 -5.31 0.76 -1.93
C ALA A 19 -6.56 1.37 -1.30
N ILE A 20 -6.77 2.68 -1.43
CA ILE A 20 -7.96 3.38 -0.90
C ILE A 20 -9.25 2.76 -1.47
N PHE A 21 -9.29 2.49 -2.78
CA PHE A 21 -10.42 1.82 -3.41
C PHE A 21 -10.65 0.41 -2.85
N ALA A 22 -9.59 -0.40 -2.75
CA ALA A 22 -9.68 -1.76 -2.25
C ALA A 22 -10.13 -1.82 -0.78
N TYR A 23 -9.68 -0.89 0.04
CA TYR A 23 -10.05 -0.76 1.46
C TYR A 23 -11.54 -0.46 1.65
N ALA A 24 -12.10 0.41 0.82
CA ALA A 24 -13.54 0.64 0.79
C ALA A 24 -14.31 -0.64 0.43
N ARG A 25 -13.80 -1.43 -0.53
CA ARG A 25 -14.45 -2.68 -0.97
C ARG A 25 -14.36 -3.82 0.04
N LEU A 26 -13.21 -4.01 0.70
CA LEU A 26 -13.02 -5.09 1.67
C LEU A 26 -13.69 -4.77 3.01
N GLY A 27 -13.70 -3.50 3.42
CA GLY A 27 -14.20 -3.09 4.73
C GLY A 27 -15.65 -3.50 4.98
N VAL A 28 -16.51 -3.40 3.96
CA VAL A 28 -17.94 -3.75 4.08
C VAL A 28 -18.21 -5.24 4.33
N LEU A 29 -17.22 -6.11 4.07
CA LEU A 29 -17.35 -7.56 4.24
C LEU A 29 -16.80 -8.06 5.58
N LEU A 30 -16.20 -7.17 6.38
CA LEU A 30 -15.61 -7.52 7.68
C LEU A 30 -16.60 -7.29 8.82
N ASP A 31 -16.33 -7.94 9.96
CA ASP A 31 -17.03 -7.66 11.22
C ASP A 31 -16.67 -6.28 11.79
N LYS A 32 -17.29 -5.86 12.90
CA LYS A 32 -17.07 -4.53 13.50
C LYS A 32 -15.60 -4.25 13.83
N ALA A 33 -14.85 -5.26 14.28
CA ALA A 33 -13.44 -5.10 14.60
C ALA A 33 -12.62 -4.91 13.32
N GLY A 34 -12.82 -5.78 12.32
CA GLY A 34 -12.17 -5.68 11.01
C GLY A 34 -12.54 -4.40 10.25
N GLN A 35 -13.78 -3.91 10.37
CA GLN A 35 -14.20 -2.62 9.83
C GLN A 35 -13.44 -1.45 10.44
N LYS A 36 -13.21 -1.47 11.76
CA LYS A 36 -12.41 -0.45 12.44
C LYS A 36 -10.96 -0.49 11.94
N GLU A 37 -10.39 -1.67 11.78
CA GLU A 37 -9.03 -1.83 11.22
C GLU A 37 -8.95 -1.38 9.75
N ALA A 38 -9.96 -1.70 8.95
CA ALA A 38 -10.05 -1.28 7.56
C ALA A 38 -10.10 0.24 7.43
N ARG A 39 -10.95 0.92 8.22
CA ARG A 39 -11.03 2.39 8.23
C ARG A 39 -9.71 3.04 8.62
N ALA A 40 -9.04 2.51 9.64
CA ALA A 40 -7.73 3.00 10.04
C ALA A 40 -6.65 2.78 8.96
N GLY A 41 -6.74 1.69 8.18
CA GLY A 41 -5.90 1.46 7.01
C GLY A 41 -6.17 2.47 5.89
N GLU A 42 -7.44 2.64 5.53
CA GLU A 42 -7.87 3.58 4.50
C GLU A 42 -7.42 5.02 4.82
N GLU A 43 -7.61 5.46 6.06
CA GLU A 43 -7.18 6.79 6.52
C GLU A 43 -5.68 6.98 6.34
N MET A 44 -4.87 5.97 6.69
CA MET A 44 -3.43 6.04 6.54
C MET A 44 -2.98 6.12 5.07
N HIS A 45 -3.64 5.38 4.18
CA HIS A 45 -3.40 5.50 2.74
C HIS A 45 -3.79 6.87 2.21
N ARG A 46 -4.91 7.45 2.68
CA ARG A 46 -5.32 8.82 2.32
C ARG A 46 -4.31 9.86 2.77
N THR A 47 -3.85 9.81 4.02
CA THR A 47 -2.79 10.70 4.53
C THR A 47 -1.53 10.60 3.68
N ARG A 48 -1.13 9.39 3.30
CA ARG A 48 0.07 9.15 2.50
C ARG A 48 -0.08 9.63 1.05
N ARG A 49 -1.24 9.39 0.43
CA ARG A 49 -1.60 9.94 -0.89
C ARG A 49 -1.49 11.47 -0.87
N ASP A 50 -2.06 12.12 0.14
CA ASP A 50 -2.07 13.58 0.22
C ASP A 50 -0.66 14.14 0.39
N ALA A 51 0.18 13.49 1.21
CA ALA A 51 1.59 13.84 1.33
C ALA A 51 2.36 13.66 0.01
N LEU A 52 2.09 12.59 -0.75
CA LEU A 52 2.68 12.36 -2.07
C LEU A 52 2.26 13.42 -3.10
N LEU A 53 0.99 13.83 -3.08
CA LEU A 53 0.48 14.88 -3.97
C LEU A 53 1.21 16.20 -3.73
N VAL A 54 1.38 16.60 -2.46
CA VAL A 54 2.17 17.78 -2.09
C VAL A 54 3.62 17.63 -2.57
N GLN A 55 4.24 16.49 -2.29
CA GLN A 55 5.64 16.24 -2.67
C GLN A 55 5.84 16.28 -4.20
N LEU A 56 4.94 15.70 -5.00
CA LEU A 56 5.03 15.74 -6.46
C LEU A 56 4.80 17.16 -7.01
N ALA A 57 3.90 17.94 -6.39
CA ALA A 57 3.68 19.33 -6.75
C ALA A 57 4.92 20.20 -6.47
N GLU A 58 5.58 20.03 -5.33
CA GLU A 58 6.85 20.72 -5.00
C GLU A 58 7.95 20.41 -6.02
N LEU A 59 7.96 19.18 -6.54
CA LEU A 59 8.88 18.73 -7.58
C LEU A 59 8.46 19.16 -8.99
N LYS A 60 7.32 19.84 -9.14
CA LYS A 60 6.70 20.19 -10.43
C LYS A 60 6.49 18.98 -11.34
N ALA A 61 6.28 17.81 -10.74
CA ALA A 61 6.03 16.55 -11.43
C ALA A 61 4.53 16.30 -11.56
N ALA A 62 4.13 15.65 -12.66
CA ALA A 62 2.74 15.24 -12.84
C ALA A 62 2.34 14.21 -11.77
N ALA A 63 1.14 14.35 -11.20
CA ALA A 63 0.58 13.38 -10.27
C ALA A 63 -0.44 12.49 -11.00
N PRO A 64 -0.25 11.16 -11.03
CA PRO A 64 -1.28 10.24 -11.52
C PRO A 64 -2.62 10.47 -10.81
N VAL A 65 -3.70 10.58 -11.59
CA VAL A 65 -5.05 10.74 -11.06
C VAL A 65 -5.65 9.40 -10.63
N ALA A 66 -6.57 9.43 -9.66
CA ALA A 66 -7.33 8.25 -9.28
C ALA A 66 -8.24 7.81 -10.44
N GLN A 67 -8.34 6.50 -10.67
CA GLN A 67 -9.23 5.91 -11.67
C GLN A 67 -10.66 5.81 -11.09
N ALA A 68 -11.67 5.79 -11.97
CA ALA A 68 -13.06 5.60 -11.58
C ALA A 68 -13.34 4.22 -10.96
N GLY A 69 -12.50 3.23 -11.28
CA GLY A 69 -12.54 1.89 -10.69
C GLY A 69 -11.22 1.15 -10.92
N TYR A 70 -10.98 0.13 -10.10
CA TYR A 70 -9.78 -0.70 -10.17
C TYR A 70 -10.17 -2.18 -10.31
N ALA A 71 -9.47 -2.89 -11.19
CA ALA A 71 -9.62 -4.33 -11.30
C ALA A 71 -9.09 -5.02 -10.03
N LEU A 72 -9.92 -5.86 -9.41
CA LEU A 72 -9.50 -6.67 -8.27
C LEU A 72 -8.78 -7.93 -8.77
N PRO A 73 -7.75 -8.41 -8.04
CA PRO A 73 -6.97 -9.59 -8.44
C PRO A 73 -7.78 -10.89 -8.42
N PHE A 74 -8.90 -10.92 -7.70
CA PHE A 74 -9.81 -12.06 -7.58
C PHE A 74 -11.18 -11.56 -7.08
N PRO A 75 -12.25 -12.37 -7.19
CA PRO A 75 -13.54 -12.05 -6.62
C PRO A 75 -13.48 -11.88 -5.09
N VAL A 76 -14.08 -10.82 -4.58
CA VAL A 76 -14.11 -10.49 -3.14
C VAL A 76 -15.56 -10.41 -2.68
N THR A 77 -16.07 -11.49 -2.11
CA THR A 77 -17.50 -11.70 -1.84
C THR A 77 -17.81 -12.00 -0.39
N ASP A 78 -16.79 -12.30 0.42
CA ASP A 78 -16.92 -12.71 1.82
C ASP A 78 -15.75 -12.20 2.67
N LYS A 79 -15.80 -12.47 3.97
CA LYS A 79 -14.76 -12.06 4.93
C LYS A 79 -13.38 -12.64 4.58
N ALA A 80 -13.30 -13.91 4.15
CA ALA A 80 -12.03 -14.57 3.88
C ALA A 80 -11.31 -13.94 2.66
N THR A 81 -12.05 -13.75 1.57
CA THR A 81 -11.57 -13.07 0.36
C THR A 81 -11.24 -11.60 0.62
N ALA A 82 -11.97 -10.93 1.52
CA ALA A 82 -11.66 -9.55 1.95
C ALA A 82 -10.32 -9.45 2.70
N LEU A 83 -10.05 -10.35 3.65
CA LEU A 83 -8.79 -10.39 4.38
C LEU A 83 -7.60 -10.74 3.46
N LYS A 84 -7.81 -11.64 2.50
CA LYS A 84 -6.83 -11.95 1.45
C LYS A 84 -6.56 -10.74 0.56
N LEU A 85 -7.59 -9.98 0.19
CA LEU A 85 -7.42 -8.74 -0.58
C LEU A 85 -6.60 -7.71 0.21
N ALA A 86 -6.89 -7.55 1.52
CA ALA A 86 -6.14 -6.63 2.36
C ALA A 86 -4.64 -6.95 2.38
N ALA A 87 -4.28 -8.23 2.57
CA ALA A 87 -2.89 -8.68 2.49
C ALA A 87 -2.25 -8.39 1.11
N TYR A 88 -2.95 -8.70 0.02
CA TYR A 88 -2.47 -8.47 -1.34
C TYR A 88 -2.18 -7.00 -1.62
N VAL A 89 -3.08 -6.11 -1.17
CA VAL A 89 -2.93 -4.65 -1.33
C VAL A 89 -1.70 -4.16 -0.60
N GLU A 90 -1.52 -4.56 0.67
CA GLU A 90 -0.36 -4.15 1.46
C GLU A 90 0.96 -4.65 0.87
N ASP A 91 1.00 -5.87 0.34
CA ASP A 91 2.19 -6.41 -0.32
C ASP A 91 2.52 -5.61 -1.59
N GLY A 92 1.51 -5.22 -2.38
CA GLY A 92 1.68 -4.38 -3.56
C GLY A 92 2.18 -2.97 -3.23
N VAL A 93 1.60 -2.33 -2.21
CA VAL A 93 2.03 -1.02 -1.70
C VAL A 93 3.46 -1.11 -1.17
N ALA A 94 3.76 -2.09 -0.32
CA ALA A 94 5.10 -2.31 0.22
C ALA A 94 6.13 -2.55 -0.89
N SER A 95 5.81 -3.34 -1.91
CA SER A 95 6.71 -3.58 -3.04
C SER A 95 7.03 -2.28 -3.80
N THR A 96 6.05 -1.41 -3.97
CA THR A 96 6.23 -0.12 -4.67
C THR A 96 7.14 0.82 -3.88
N TRP A 97 6.91 0.96 -2.56
CA TRP A 97 7.78 1.73 -1.69
C TRP A 97 9.19 1.17 -1.60
N ARG A 98 9.32 -0.15 -1.56
CA ARG A 98 10.63 -0.82 -1.57
C ARG A 98 11.41 -0.53 -2.83
N ALA A 99 10.77 -0.52 -3.99
CA ALA A 99 11.44 -0.16 -5.25
C ALA A 99 11.96 1.28 -5.24
N ALA A 100 11.27 2.20 -4.58
CA ALA A 100 11.69 3.60 -4.45
C ALA A 100 12.94 3.79 -3.58
N LEU A 101 13.28 2.84 -2.70
CA LEU A 101 14.46 2.94 -1.83
C LEU A 101 15.78 2.95 -2.60
N ALA A 102 15.82 2.33 -3.79
CA ALA A 102 17.03 2.25 -4.61
C ALA A 102 17.46 3.62 -5.18
N ASP A 103 16.50 4.52 -5.36
CA ASP A 103 16.69 5.82 -6.00
C ASP A 103 16.61 6.99 -5.00
N ALA A 104 16.50 6.71 -3.69
CA ALA A 104 16.27 7.71 -2.64
C ALA A 104 17.41 7.81 -1.63
N GLU A 105 17.68 9.02 -1.16
CA GLU A 105 18.70 9.33 -0.16
C GLU A 105 18.17 10.23 0.96
N GLY A 106 18.94 10.35 2.05
CA GLY A 106 18.66 11.26 3.16
C GLY A 106 17.25 11.14 3.75
N GLU A 107 16.61 12.29 3.97
CA GLU A 107 15.25 12.38 4.54
C GLU A 107 14.19 11.72 3.66
N VAL A 108 14.32 11.79 2.33
CA VAL A 108 13.38 11.17 1.40
C VAL A 108 13.41 9.65 1.56
N ARG A 109 14.62 9.07 1.65
CA ARG A 109 14.80 7.64 1.90
C ARG A 109 14.19 7.22 3.23
N ARG A 110 14.32 8.03 4.28
CA ARG A 110 13.73 7.75 5.60
C ARG A 110 12.20 7.70 5.51
N ARG A 111 11.57 8.67 4.85
CA ARG A 111 10.11 8.68 4.65
C ARG A 111 9.62 7.46 3.87
N ILE A 112 10.32 7.10 2.79
CA ILE A 112 10.02 5.89 2.01
C ILE A 112 10.14 4.62 2.86
N LEU A 113 11.18 4.54 3.70
CA LEU A 113 11.39 3.40 4.58
C LEU A 113 10.27 3.24 5.62
N VAL A 114 9.79 4.35 6.18
CA VAL A 114 8.60 4.35 7.07
C VAL A 114 7.39 3.84 6.31
N ALA A 115 7.10 4.39 5.12
CA ALA A 115 5.96 3.99 4.31
C ALA A 115 5.98 2.49 3.95
N TYR A 116 7.15 1.98 3.57
CA TYR A 116 7.40 0.56 3.31
C TYR A 116 7.15 -0.31 4.55
N THR A 117 7.74 0.05 5.68
CA THR A 117 7.66 -0.74 6.91
C THR A 117 6.22 -0.81 7.43
N ASP A 118 5.52 0.32 7.42
CA ASP A 118 4.11 0.41 7.81
C ASP A 118 3.22 -0.52 6.98
N ALA A 119 3.41 -0.52 5.65
CA ALA A 119 2.66 -1.40 4.75
C ALA A 119 3.00 -2.87 5.00
N ALA A 120 4.28 -3.21 5.17
CA ALA A 120 4.71 -4.58 5.46
C ALA A 120 4.17 -5.11 6.80
N VAL A 121 4.15 -4.27 7.84
CA VAL A 121 3.57 -4.61 9.16
C VAL A 121 2.06 -4.82 9.04
N ARG A 122 1.36 -3.96 8.30
CA ARG A 122 -0.08 -4.09 8.07
C ARG A 122 -0.42 -5.34 7.27
N GLY A 123 0.33 -5.63 6.21
CA GLY A 123 0.19 -6.86 5.42
C GLY A 123 0.42 -8.12 6.26
N THR A 124 1.37 -8.07 7.21
CA THR A 124 1.58 -9.16 8.18
C THR A 124 0.37 -9.34 9.09
N ARG A 125 -0.20 -8.24 9.61
CA ARG A 125 -1.41 -8.28 10.44
C ARG A 125 -2.59 -8.90 9.70
N TRP A 126 -2.85 -8.48 8.47
CA TRP A 126 -3.94 -9.05 7.66
C TRP A 126 -3.75 -10.53 7.37
N ARG A 127 -2.52 -10.97 7.07
CA ARG A 127 -2.23 -12.40 6.87
C ARG A 127 -2.47 -13.22 8.13
N ARG A 128 -2.15 -12.69 9.31
CA ARG A 128 -2.49 -13.35 10.58
C ARG A 128 -4.00 -13.50 10.76
N LEU A 129 -4.77 -12.45 10.47
CA LEU A 129 -6.24 -12.50 10.54
C LEU A 129 -6.85 -13.44 9.49
N ALA A 130 -6.19 -13.57 8.34
CA ALA A 130 -6.57 -14.48 7.26
C ALA A 130 -6.06 -15.90 7.44
N GLU A 131 -5.31 -16.18 8.52
CA GLU A 131 -4.66 -17.48 8.77
C GLU A 131 -3.72 -17.94 7.62
N ILE A 132 -3.11 -16.98 6.91
CA ILE A 132 -2.17 -17.23 5.81
C ILE A 132 -0.76 -17.48 6.36
N VAL A 133 -0.11 -18.55 5.88
CA VAL A 133 1.27 -18.95 6.26
C VAL A 133 2.18 -19.00 5.01
N PRO A 134 3.39 -18.41 5.03
CA PRO A 134 3.96 -17.60 6.11
C PRO A 134 3.29 -16.23 6.23
N ALA A 135 3.11 -15.77 7.46
CA ALA A 135 2.52 -14.46 7.74
C ALA A 135 3.45 -13.28 7.41
N THR A 136 4.72 -13.52 7.09
CA THR A 136 5.69 -12.51 6.63
C THR A 136 6.18 -12.82 5.22
N VAL A 137 6.42 -11.78 4.42
CA VAL A 137 7.04 -11.97 3.09
C VAL A 137 8.55 -11.93 3.32
N PRO A 138 9.32 -12.95 2.89
CA PRO A 138 10.77 -12.93 3.00
C PRO A 138 11.37 -11.72 2.25
N TYR A 139 12.38 -11.09 2.83
CA TYR A 139 13.19 -10.13 2.08
C TYR A 139 13.96 -10.87 0.97
N PRO A 140 13.94 -10.40 -0.29
CA PRO A 140 14.67 -11.07 -1.36
C PRO A 140 16.16 -11.15 -1.04
N GLY A 141 16.76 -12.32 -1.27
CA GLY A 141 18.15 -12.64 -0.91
C GLY A 141 18.28 -13.62 0.25
N ARG A 142 17.19 -13.91 0.98
CA ARG A 142 17.13 -15.07 1.88
C ARG A 142 16.84 -16.33 1.04
N LYS A 143 17.80 -17.25 0.97
CA LYS A 143 17.51 -18.62 0.50
C LYS A 143 16.49 -19.22 1.47
N THR A 144 15.32 -19.60 0.96
CA THR A 144 14.38 -20.49 1.65
C THR A 144 15.01 -21.85 1.87
#